data_AF-A2DNR1-F1
#
_entry.id   AF-A2DNR1-F1
#
_cell.length_a   1.000
_cell.length_b   1.000
_cell.length_c   1.000
_cell.angle_alpha   90.00
_cell.angle_beta   90.00
_cell.angle_gamma   90.00
#
_symmetry.space_group_name_H-M   'P 1'
#
loop_
_entity.id
_entity.type
_entity.pdbx_description
1 polymer ?
#
loop_
_entity_poly.entity_id
_entity_poly.type
_entity_poly.pdbx_seq_one_letter_code
_entity_poly.pdbx_strand_id
1 'polypeptide(L)'
;MADSEKLTGYSCFLVKKVSHHGALILYKTKVQFAYSGEERKIDIKLQDIKAVNVEKHLVGAVSNLELQLEDQSYLFSGIHEAEQVKNYISLLQAQIQKPTYTFGLTNEAPKSEEIKWQPLANPTILVNSTIPAPLAKVREIVEGPDLFSELCIASGNEEVKVSDFEQQNEYKERNMDYMKLVVVPVIGKSLIHVIEYQRVFELEGGFGIHIISDLGKTPYADCFDPFVQLYFADKGDSTEMTVSMEIVWSSEPFVKSIIENQTTSAIKALYVQFNKDLNKQLGADVAENPADEEDANAGESKLAKVKIIYKFVIILLSIILLLLFVNRCWPDNGIKLSKALFAKLLAFVIFILVLLLM
;
A
#
# COMPACT_ATOMS: atom_id res chain seq x y z
N MET A 1 -7.96 10.70 -24.33
CA MET A 1 -7.43 9.63 -25.21
C MET A 1 -6.48 8.69 -24.42
N ALA A 2 -6.86 8.31 -23.19
CA ALA A 2 -6.02 7.52 -22.25
C ALA A 2 -6.71 6.22 -21.77
N ASP A 3 -7.76 5.79 -22.48
CA ASP A 3 -8.78 4.88 -21.96
C ASP A 3 -8.56 3.39 -22.28
N SER A 4 -7.38 3.05 -22.81
CA SER A 4 -7.09 1.73 -23.39
C SER A 4 -6.17 0.83 -22.56
N GLU A 5 -5.68 1.32 -21.43
CA GLU A 5 -4.76 0.54 -20.59
C GLU A 5 -5.54 -0.51 -19.79
N LYS A 6 -5.38 -1.78 -20.18
CA LYS A 6 -5.90 -2.93 -19.45
C LYS A 6 -5.17 -3.03 -18.11
N LEU A 7 -5.93 -3.07 -17.02
CA LEU A 7 -5.36 -3.21 -15.68
C LEU A 7 -5.16 -4.69 -15.33
N THR A 8 -6.22 -5.49 -15.44
CA THR A 8 -6.19 -6.93 -15.15
C THR A 8 -7.32 -7.67 -15.86
N GLY A 9 -7.36 -9.00 -15.79
CA GLY A 9 -8.48 -9.78 -16.29
C GLY A 9 -8.66 -11.13 -15.59
N TYR A 10 -9.91 -11.55 -15.47
CA TYR A 10 -10.34 -12.74 -14.75
C TYR A 10 -11.10 -13.69 -15.67
N SER A 11 -10.66 -14.94 -15.78
CA SER A 11 -11.41 -15.97 -16.52
C SER A 11 -12.71 -16.25 -15.78
N CYS A 12 -13.83 -16.22 -16.49
CA CYS A 12 -15.15 -16.40 -15.88
C CYS A 12 -16.20 -16.81 -16.91
N PHE A 13 -17.41 -17.06 -16.41
CA PHE A 13 -18.59 -17.29 -17.22
C PHE A 13 -19.58 -16.15 -17.04
N LEU A 14 -20.03 -15.55 -18.13
CA LEU A 14 -21.19 -14.67 -18.11
C LEU A 14 -22.46 -15.52 -18.10
N VAL A 15 -23.22 -15.45 -17.01
CA VAL A 15 -24.43 -16.23 -16.78
C VAL A 15 -25.62 -15.52 -17.43
N LYS A 16 -26.22 -16.19 -18.43
CA LYS A 16 -27.47 -15.79 -19.11
C LYS A 16 -28.36 -17.04 -19.26
N LYS A 17 -29.26 -17.06 -20.24
CA LYS A 17 -29.98 -18.29 -20.64
C LYS A 17 -29.05 -19.46 -20.97
N VAL A 18 -27.87 -19.15 -21.52
CA VAL A 18 -26.75 -20.06 -21.72
C VAL A 18 -25.51 -19.37 -21.16
N SER A 19 -24.71 -20.07 -20.37
CA SER A 19 -23.47 -19.52 -19.82
C SER A 19 -22.41 -19.43 -20.91
N HIS A 20 -21.78 -18.27 -21.02
CA HIS A 20 -20.72 -18.02 -22.01
C HIS A 20 -19.36 -17.90 -21.34
N HIS A 21 -18.39 -18.68 -21.79
CA HIS A 21 -17.02 -18.59 -21.30
C HIS A 21 -16.29 -17.37 -21.88
N GLY A 22 -15.53 -16.68 -21.03
CA GLY A 22 -14.77 -15.50 -21.45
C GLY A 22 -13.90 -14.95 -20.33
N ALA A 23 -13.53 -13.68 -20.46
CA ALA A 23 -12.76 -12.97 -19.46
C ALA A 23 -13.43 -11.64 -19.10
N LEU A 24 -13.52 -11.36 -17.80
CA LEU A 24 -13.87 -10.05 -17.26
C LEU A 24 -12.59 -9.23 -17.15
N ILE A 25 -12.47 -8.17 -17.92
CA ILE A 25 -11.30 -7.32 -18.05
C ILE A 25 -11.60 -5.97 -17.41
N LEU A 26 -10.74 -5.54 -16.49
CA LEU A 26 -10.86 -4.24 -15.82
C LEU A 26 -9.99 -3.20 -16.52
N TYR A 27 -10.56 -2.02 -16.75
CA TYR A 27 -9.92 -0.81 -17.23
C TYR A 27 -10.19 0.33 -16.24
N LYS A 28 -9.45 1.44 -16.37
CA LYS A 28 -9.60 2.62 -15.50
C LYS A 28 -11.01 3.22 -15.47
N THR A 29 -11.78 3.09 -16.56
CA THR A 29 -13.10 3.72 -16.74
C THR A 29 -14.23 2.73 -17.04
N LYS A 30 -13.90 1.46 -17.29
CA LYS A 30 -14.88 0.44 -17.69
C LYS A 30 -14.49 -0.96 -17.27
N VAL A 31 -15.49 -1.82 -17.21
CA VAL A 31 -15.38 -3.27 -17.14
C VAL A 31 -15.78 -3.83 -18.50
N GLN A 32 -15.00 -4.75 -19.04
CA GLN A 32 -15.30 -5.39 -20.33
C GLN A 32 -15.40 -6.90 -20.17
N PHE A 33 -16.47 -7.51 -20.67
CA PHE A 33 -16.49 -8.95 -20.86
C PHE A 33 -16.10 -9.31 -22.29
N ALA A 34 -15.01 -10.04 -22.46
CA ALA A 34 -14.53 -10.54 -23.75
C ALA A 34 -14.85 -12.03 -23.90
N TYR A 35 -15.62 -12.38 -24.93
CA TYR A 35 -16.01 -13.76 -25.19
C TYR A 35 -14.81 -14.58 -25.66
N SER A 36 -14.71 -15.83 -25.20
CA SER A 36 -13.64 -16.73 -25.62
C SER A 36 -13.85 -17.20 -27.06
N GLY A 37 -12.96 -16.84 -27.97
CA GLY A 37 -13.01 -17.27 -29.38
C GLY A 37 -13.92 -16.44 -30.28
N GLU A 38 -14.50 -15.35 -29.78
CA GLU A 38 -15.30 -14.41 -30.56
C GLU A 38 -14.70 -12.99 -30.46
N GLU A 39 -14.87 -12.16 -31.49
CA GLU A 39 -14.52 -10.73 -31.42
C GLU A 39 -15.52 -9.90 -30.60
N ARG A 40 -16.63 -10.52 -30.19
CA ARG A 40 -17.69 -9.86 -29.44
C ARG A 40 -17.21 -9.48 -28.04
N LYS A 41 -17.58 -8.26 -27.61
CA LYS A 41 -17.25 -7.71 -26.29
C LYS A 41 -18.46 -6.99 -25.72
N ILE A 42 -18.58 -6.97 -24.39
CA ILE A 42 -19.56 -6.15 -23.68
C ILE A 42 -18.78 -5.15 -22.85
N ASP A 43 -18.98 -3.86 -23.15
CA ASP A 43 -18.38 -2.77 -22.39
C ASP A 43 -19.40 -2.20 -21.40
N ILE A 44 -19.03 -2.20 -20.13
CA ILE A 44 -19.81 -1.67 -19.01
C ILE A 44 -19.02 -0.50 -18.44
N LYS A 45 -19.51 0.73 -18.58
CA LYS A 45 -18.80 1.88 -17.98
C LYS A 45 -18.95 1.82 -16.47
N LEU A 46 -17.88 2.12 -15.75
CA LEU A 46 -17.86 2.07 -14.28
C LEU A 46 -18.88 3.04 -13.64
N GLN A 47 -19.07 4.21 -14.24
CA GLN A 47 -20.07 5.20 -13.81
C GLN A 47 -21.53 4.70 -13.90
N ASP A 48 -21.81 3.71 -14.74
CA ASP A 48 -23.17 3.21 -14.99
C ASP A 48 -23.53 2.06 -14.02
N ILE A 49 -22.54 1.52 -13.30
CA ILE A 49 -22.74 0.46 -12.29
C ILE A 49 -23.25 1.09 -11.00
N LYS A 50 -24.45 0.68 -10.54
CA LYS A 50 -25.08 1.18 -9.31
C LYS A 50 -24.69 0.37 -8.08
N ALA A 51 -24.51 -0.94 -8.24
CA ALA A 51 -24.11 -1.83 -7.16
C ALA A 51 -23.27 -2.99 -7.71
N VAL A 52 -22.37 -3.49 -6.85
CA VAL A 52 -21.55 -4.66 -7.12
C VAL A 52 -21.76 -5.64 -5.97
N ASN A 53 -22.41 -6.76 -6.26
CA ASN A 53 -22.75 -7.77 -5.26
C ASN A 53 -21.91 -9.02 -5.47
N VAL A 54 -21.56 -9.68 -4.37
CA VAL A 54 -20.87 -10.98 -4.41
C VAL A 54 -21.69 -11.97 -3.61
N GLU A 55 -22.19 -12.99 -4.29
CA GLU A 55 -22.89 -14.10 -3.65
C GLU A 55 -21.90 -15.24 -3.42
N LYS A 56 -21.77 -15.63 -2.15
CA LYS A 56 -21.02 -16.82 -1.73
C LYS A 56 -22.01 -17.95 -1.54
N HIS A 57 -22.04 -18.92 -2.44
CA HIS A 57 -22.76 -20.17 -2.16
C HIS A 57 -21.91 -21.05 -1.23
N LEU A 58 -22.53 -21.52 -0.14
CA LEU A 58 -21.93 -22.21 1.00
C LEU A 58 -21.33 -23.60 0.69
N VAL A 59 -21.26 -24.03 -0.58
CA VAL A 59 -20.68 -25.31 -0.97
C VAL A 59 -19.89 -25.17 -2.26
N GLY A 60 -18.58 -24.88 -2.13
CA GLY A 60 -17.58 -25.09 -3.17
C GLY A 60 -17.24 -23.87 -4.05
N ALA A 61 -16.21 -23.12 -3.63
CA ALA A 61 -15.20 -22.39 -4.42
C ALA A 61 -15.61 -21.44 -5.59
N VAL A 62 -16.88 -21.33 -5.93
CA VAL A 62 -17.37 -20.53 -7.05
C VAL A 62 -18.18 -19.37 -6.49
N SER A 63 -17.57 -18.18 -6.50
CA SER A 63 -18.25 -16.94 -6.13
C SER A 63 -18.89 -16.33 -7.38
N ASN A 64 -20.10 -15.80 -7.22
CA ASN A 64 -20.77 -15.06 -8.28
C ASN A 64 -20.60 -13.57 -8.02
N LEU A 65 -20.19 -12.82 -9.05
CA LEU A 65 -20.12 -11.37 -9.04
C LEU A 65 -21.28 -10.82 -9.89
N GLU A 66 -22.15 -10.03 -9.29
CA GLU A 66 -23.22 -9.33 -10.00
C GLU A 66 -22.89 -7.85 -10.13
N LEU A 67 -22.92 -7.33 -11.36
CA LEU A 67 -22.89 -5.89 -11.64
C LEU A 67 -24.31 -5.42 -11.95
N GLN A 68 -24.88 -4.58 -11.10
CA GLN A 68 -26.21 -3.99 -11.32
C GLN A 68 -26.07 -2.60 -11.95
N LEU A 69 -26.73 -2.40 -13.09
CA LEU A 69 -26.93 -1.10 -13.74
C LEU A 69 -28.40 -0.69 -13.56
N GLU A 70 -28.81 0.49 -14.06
CA GLU A 70 -30.20 0.96 -13.95
C GLU A 70 -31.22 -0.01 -14.57
N ASP A 71 -30.95 -0.52 -15.77
CA ASP A 71 -31.92 -1.31 -16.55
C ASP A 71 -31.58 -2.79 -16.67
N GLN A 72 -30.42 -3.23 -16.17
CA GLN A 72 -29.93 -4.59 -16.38
C GLN A 72 -28.90 -5.00 -15.31
N SER A 73 -28.76 -6.31 -15.09
CA SER A 73 -27.65 -6.86 -14.32
C SER A 73 -26.83 -7.86 -15.12
N TYR A 74 -25.54 -7.92 -14.81
CA TYR A 74 -24.60 -8.88 -15.39
C TYR A 74 -24.07 -9.78 -14.28
N LEU A 75 -24.37 -11.08 -14.39
CA LEU A 75 -23.92 -12.09 -13.44
C LEU A 75 -22.71 -12.83 -14.00
N PHE A 76 -21.60 -12.81 -13.28
CA PHE A 76 -20.37 -13.51 -13.62
C PHE A 76 -20.11 -14.61 -12.60
N SER A 77 -19.81 -15.82 -13.07
CA SER A 77 -19.51 -16.98 -12.22
C SER A 77 -18.11 -17.52 -12.52
N GLY A 78 -17.56 -18.29 -11.58
CA GLY A 78 -16.22 -18.89 -11.72
C GLY A 78 -15.07 -17.95 -11.36
N ILE A 79 -15.36 -16.80 -10.74
CA ILE A 79 -14.34 -15.88 -10.27
C ILE A 79 -13.89 -16.33 -8.88
N HIS A 80 -12.69 -16.93 -8.79
CA HIS A 80 -12.12 -17.42 -7.53
C HIS A 80 -11.98 -16.32 -6.46
N GLU A 81 -11.86 -15.07 -6.87
CA GLU A 81 -11.63 -13.91 -5.99
C GLU A 81 -12.71 -12.82 -6.17
N ALA A 82 -13.98 -13.20 -6.33
CA ALA A 82 -15.05 -12.26 -6.67
C ALA A 82 -15.16 -11.07 -5.70
N GLU A 83 -14.93 -11.27 -4.39
CA GLU A 83 -14.91 -10.18 -3.41
C GLU A 83 -13.78 -9.17 -3.70
N GLN A 84 -12.62 -9.67 -4.13
CA GLN A 84 -11.50 -8.79 -4.51
C GLN A 84 -11.83 -8.01 -5.79
N VAL A 85 -12.48 -8.66 -6.76
CA VAL A 85 -12.93 -7.99 -8.00
C VAL A 85 -13.96 -6.89 -7.68
N LYS A 86 -14.90 -7.16 -6.77
CA LYS A 86 -15.86 -6.17 -6.28
C LYS A 86 -15.18 -4.96 -5.64
N ASN A 87 -14.23 -5.20 -4.73
CA ASN A 87 -13.49 -4.12 -4.09
C ASN A 87 -12.71 -3.29 -5.11
N TYR A 88 -12.12 -3.95 -6.12
CA TYR A 88 -11.38 -3.27 -7.17
C TYR A 88 -12.30 -2.41 -8.06
N ILE A 89 -13.45 -2.93 -8.47
CA ILE A 89 -14.44 -2.14 -9.23
C ILE A 89 -14.89 -0.92 -8.41
N SER A 90 -15.16 -1.11 -7.12
CA SER A 90 -15.59 -0.02 -6.22
C SER A 90 -14.53 1.09 -6.10
N LEU A 91 -13.26 0.71 -5.98
CA LEU A 91 -12.13 1.65 -5.97
C LEU A 91 -12.03 2.45 -7.27
N LEU A 92 -12.18 1.78 -8.42
CA LEU A 92 -12.16 2.46 -9.72
C LEU A 92 -13.37 3.40 -9.89
N GLN A 93 -14.55 3.05 -9.38
CA GLN A 93 -15.72 3.93 -9.37
C GLN A 93 -15.49 5.19 -8.53
N ALA A 94 -14.87 5.05 -7.36
CA ALA A 94 -14.56 6.17 -6.46
C ALA A 94 -13.62 7.21 -7.12
N GLN A 95 -12.75 6.80 -8.05
CA GLN A 95 -11.89 7.73 -8.79
C GLN A 95 -12.61 8.54 -9.86
N ILE A 96 -13.69 8.00 -10.43
CA ILE A 96 -14.46 8.67 -11.50
C ILE A 96 -15.40 9.72 -10.89
N GLN A 97 -15.94 9.45 -9.70
CA GLN A 97 -16.70 10.43 -8.95
C GLN A 97 -15.72 11.50 -8.45
N LYS A 98 -15.96 12.78 -8.80
CA LYS A 98 -15.15 13.89 -8.29
C LYS A 98 -15.03 13.75 -6.77
N PRO A 99 -13.83 13.93 -6.18
CA PRO A 99 -13.64 13.76 -4.76
C PRO A 99 -14.57 14.72 -4.01
N THR A 100 -15.59 14.19 -3.35
CA THR A 100 -16.32 14.95 -2.34
C THR A 100 -15.39 15.05 -1.14
N TYR A 101 -14.94 16.24 -0.74
CA TYR A 101 -14.12 16.38 0.46
C TYR A 101 -14.97 16.02 1.69
N THR A 102 -14.65 14.93 2.37
CA THR A 102 -15.12 14.66 3.72
C THR A 102 -13.88 14.38 4.54
N PHE A 103 -13.52 15.34 5.38
CA PHE A 103 -12.45 15.26 6.36
C PHE A 103 -12.99 14.48 7.56
N GLY A 104 -12.18 13.60 8.14
CA GLY A 104 -12.57 12.86 9.35
C GLY A 104 -11.86 11.53 9.47
N LEU A 105 -11.08 11.41 10.55
CA LEU A 105 -10.57 10.15 11.09
C LEU A 105 -11.73 9.14 11.18
N THR A 106 -11.57 7.96 10.57
CA THR A 106 -12.64 6.92 10.63
C THR A 106 -12.76 6.30 12.01
N ASN A 107 -11.67 6.37 12.79
CA ASN A 107 -11.66 6.16 14.22
C ASN A 107 -11.50 7.51 14.91
N GLU A 108 -12.58 8.29 15.00
CA GLU A 108 -12.67 9.23 16.11
C GLU A 108 -12.56 8.40 17.39
N ALA A 109 -11.43 8.52 18.09
CA ALA A 109 -11.38 8.17 19.51
C ALA A 109 -12.66 8.74 20.14
N PRO A 110 -13.38 7.94 20.95
CA PRO A 110 -14.70 8.31 21.44
C PRO A 110 -14.65 9.74 21.97
N LYS A 111 -15.50 10.62 21.41
CA LYS A 111 -15.60 12.07 21.67
C LYS A 111 -15.87 12.45 23.15
N SER A 112 -15.78 11.52 24.09
CA SER A 112 -16.04 11.72 25.51
C SER A 112 -14.98 11.13 26.46
N GLU A 113 -13.82 10.67 25.98
CA GLU A 113 -12.71 10.29 26.86
C GLU A 113 -11.66 11.40 26.91
N GLU A 114 -11.21 11.77 28.11
CA GLU A 114 -10.10 12.71 28.28
C GLU A 114 -8.90 12.25 27.44
N ILE A 115 -8.46 13.10 26.50
CA ILE A 115 -7.32 12.80 25.64
C ILE A 115 -6.06 12.75 26.50
N LYS A 116 -5.59 11.53 26.78
CA LYS A 116 -4.39 11.24 27.58
C LYS A 116 -3.39 10.41 26.78
N TRP A 117 -2.13 10.46 27.20
CA TRP A 117 -1.11 9.57 26.67
C TRP A 117 -1.48 8.12 26.97
N GLN A 118 -1.55 7.31 25.91
CA GLN A 118 -1.77 5.87 25.99
C GLN A 118 -0.69 5.19 25.15
N PRO A 119 0.12 4.29 25.71
CA PRO A 119 1.07 3.51 24.91
C PRO A 119 0.37 2.74 23.80
N LEU A 120 1.04 2.60 22.65
CA LEU A 120 0.59 1.71 21.57
C LEU A 120 0.37 0.29 22.11
N ALA A 121 -0.66 -0.39 21.61
CA ALA A 121 -1.02 -1.73 22.07
C ALA A 121 -0.02 -2.77 21.54
N ASN A 122 0.40 -2.64 20.28
CA ASN A 122 1.36 -3.53 19.63
C ASN A 122 2.46 -2.73 18.91
N PRO A 123 3.37 -2.08 19.65
CA PRO A 123 4.35 -1.18 19.06
C PRO A 123 5.40 -1.93 18.24
N THR A 124 5.63 -1.45 17.01
CA THR A 124 6.85 -1.74 16.25
C THR A 124 7.85 -0.63 16.51
N ILE A 125 8.98 -0.95 17.15
CA ILE A 125 10.06 0.03 17.39
C ILE A 125 10.76 0.32 16.06
N LEU A 126 10.83 1.60 15.70
CA LEU A 126 11.45 2.08 14.47
C LEU A 126 12.86 2.59 14.70
N VAL A 127 13.04 3.36 15.76
CA VAL A 127 14.32 3.98 16.16
C VAL A 127 14.42 3.93 17.67
N ASN A 128 15.60 3.60 18.17
CA ASN A 128 15.97 3.81 19.56
C ASN A 128 17.39 4.37 19.59
N SER A 129 17.57 5.57 20.14
CA SER A 129 18.85 6.27 20.13
C SER A 129 19.06 7.09 21.41
N THR A 130 20.32 7.29 21.77
CA THR A 130 20.72 8.25 22.80
C THR A 130 21.25 9.50 22.13
N ILE A 131 20.57 10.62 22.34
CA ILE A 131 20.94 11.93 21.82
C ILE A 131 21.89 12.58 22.82
N PRO A 132 23.10 13.02 22.42
CA PRO A 132 24.09 13.64 23.31
C PRO A 132 23.75 15.11 23.59
N ALA A 133 22.52 15.38 24.02
CA ALA A 133 22.04 16.69 24.42
C ALA A 133 21.01 16.59 25.56
N PRO A 134 20.96 17.58 26.47
CA PRO A 134 19.93 17.65 27.51
C PRO A 134 18.53 17.76 26.93
N LEU A 135 17.54 17.20 27.64
CA LEU A 135 16.14 17.13 27.20
C LEU A 135 15.57 18.48 26.77
N ALA A 136 15.91 19.56 27.48
CA ALA A 136 15.43 20.91 27.18
C ALA A 136 15.82 21.37 25.76
N LYS A 137 17.06 21.09 25.33
CA LYS A 137 17.56 21.46 24.00
C LYS A 137 16.93 20.60 22.91
N VAL A 138 16.75 19.30 23.18
CA VAL A 138 16.04 18.39 22.28
C VAL A 138 14.60 18.87 22.07
N ARG A 139 13.92 19.22 23.16
CA ARG A 139 12.55 19.70 23.16
C ARG A 139 12.38 20.98 22.34
N GLU A 140 13.27 21.96 22.50
CA GLU A 140 13.25 23.22 21.74
C GLU A 140 13.25 22.98 20.23
N ILE A 141 14.09 22.05 19.77
CA ILE A 141 14.18 21.71 18.34
C ILE A 141 12.96 20.93 17.86
N VAL A 142 12.53 19.91 18.62
CA VAL A 142 11.42 19.02 18.24
C VAL A 142 10.08 19.76 18.23
N GLU A 143 9.86 20.65 19.21
CA GLU A 143 8.66 21.50 19.24
C GLU A 143 8.71 22.65 18.21
N GLY A 144 9.89 22.96 17.66
CA GLY A 144 10.06 23.92 16.58
C GLY A 144 9.41 23.48 15.26
N PRO A 145 9.07 24.42 14.36
CA PRO A 145 8.44 24.09 13.08
C PRO A 145 9.41 23.49 12.06
N ASP A 146 10.70 23.82 12.16
CA ASP A 146 11.68 23.57 11.09
C ASP A 146 11.99 22.08 10.91
N LEU A 147 12.28 21.34 12.00
CA LEU A 147 12.71 19.95 11.91
C LEU A 147 11.70 19.07 11.16
N PHE A 148 10.42 19.16 11.50
CA PHE A 148 9.38 18.37 10.85
C PHE A 148 9.03 18.90 9.44
N SER A 149 9.04 20.21 9.25
CA SER A 149 8.82 20.83 7.93
C SER A 149 9.90 20.37 6.92
N GLU A 150 11.17 20.51 7.30
CA GLU A 150 12.32 20.09 6.49
C GLU A 150 12.27 18.58 6.20
N LEU A 151 11.95 17.75 7.21
CA LEU A 151 11.81 16.32 7.04
C LEU A 151 10.70 15.95 6.06
N CYS A 152 9.54 16.60 6.16
CA CYS A 152 8.42 16.38 5.24
C CYS A 152 8.78 16.79 3.80
N ILE A 153 9.45 17.92 3.62
CA ILE A 153 9.90 18.39 2.30
C ILE A 153 10.96 17.44 1.72
N ALA A 154 11.94 17.02 2.52
CA ALA A 154 13.00 16.08 2.11
C ALA A 154 12.45 14.72 1.69
N SER A 155 11.30 14.33 2.26
CA SER A 155 10.58 13.10 1.90
C SER A 155 9.75 13.22 0.61
N GLY A 156 9.82 14.37 -0.07
CA GLY A 156 9.13 14.62 -1.34
C GLY A 156 7.68 15.05 -1.20
N ASN A 157 7.26 15.54 -0.03
CA ASN A 157 5.94 16.13 0.14
C ASN A 157 5.94 17.59 -0.34
N GLU A 158 4.81 18.01 -0.91
CA GLU A 158 4.60 19.34 -1.47
C GLU A 158 3.66 20.16 -0.59
N GLU A 159 3.73 21.48 -0.71
CA GLU A 159 2.84 22.44 -0.01
C GLU A 159 2.78 22.28 1.52
N VAL A 160 3.88 21.84 2.13
CA VAL A 160 3.97 21.58 3.58
C VAL A 160 3.72 22.86 4.39
N LYS A 161 2.75 22.79 5.30
CA LYS A 161 2.40 23.82 6.27
C LYS A 161 2.40 23.21 7.66
N VAL A 162 3.06 23.87 8.60
CA VAL A 162 3.12 23.45 10.01
C VAL A 162 2.52 24.58 10.84
N SER A 163 1.51 24.27 11.66
CA SER A 163 0.98 25.23 12.61
C SER A 163 1.87 25.32 13.85
N ASP A 164 1.74 26.42 14.58
CA ASP A 164 2.32 26.51 15.92
C ASP A 164 1.62 25.53 16.88
N PHE A 165 2.29 25.18 17.97
CA PHE A 165 1.69 24.43 19.06
C PHE A 165 0.70 25.30 19.84
N GLU A 166 -0.53 24.84 19.94
CA GLU A 166 -1.56 25.42 20.78
C GLU A 166 -1.73 24.59 22.05
N GLN A 167 -1.75 25.27 23.19
CA GLN A 167 -2.00 24.62 24.47
C GLN A 167 -3.47 24.20 24.57
N GLN A 168 -3.70 22.89 24.71
CA GLN A 168 -4.97 22.31 25.11
C GLN A 168 -4.94 22.03 26.62
N ASN A 169 -6.04 21.50 27.18
CA ASN A 169 -6.15 21.28 28.62
C ASN A 169 -4.96 20.50 29.21
N GLU A 170 -4.71 19.27 28.75
CA GLU A 170 -3.67 18.37 29.29
C GLU A 170 -2.49 18.14 28.33
N TYR A 171 -2.51 18.73 27.13
CA TYR A 171 -1.52 18.49 26.08
C TYR A 171 -1.33 19.71 25.19
N LYS A 172 -0.28 19.75 24.37
CA LYS A 172 -0.16 20.73 23.27
C LYS A 172 -0.47 20.04 21.95
N GLU A 173 -1.10 20.75 21.02
CA GLU A 173 -1.43 20.21 19.70
C GLU A 173 -0.94 21.14 18.59
N ARG A 174 -0.45 20.57 17.50
CA ARG A 174 -0.28 21.27 16.23
C ARG A 174 -0.71 20.38 15.07
N ASN A 175 -0.96 21.01 13.93
CA ASN A 175 -1.33 20.34 12.70
C ASN A 175 -0.25 20.53 11.64
N MET A 176 0.00 19.48 10.87
CA MET A 176 0.77 19.55 9.64
C MET A 176 -0.13 19.21 8.46
N ASP A 177 -0.14 20.08 7.46
CA ASP A 177 -0.95 19.96 6.25
C ASP A 177 0.00 19.89 5.05
N TYR A 178 -0.10 18.84 4.24
CA TYR A 178 0.78 18.66 3.08
C TYR A 178 0.16 17.77 1.99
N MET A 179 0.73 17.86 0.78
CA MET A 179 0.41 17.00 -0.35
C MET A 179 1.46 15.89 -0.47
N LYS A 180 1.02 14.64 -0.51
CA LYS A 180 1.89 13.46 -0.62
C LYS A 180 1.62 12.70 -1.91
N LEU A 181 2.68 12.33 -2.63
CA LEU A 181 2.56 11.44 -3.77
C LEU A 181 2.64 9.97 -3.29
N VAL A 182 1.53 9.27 -3.30
CA VAL A 182 1.48 7.84 -2.95
C VAL A 182 1.43 6.96 -4.19
N VAL A 183 2.15 5.84 -4.15
CA VAL A 183 2.04 4.79 -5.17
C VAL A 183 1.07 3.75 -4.64
N VAL A 184 -0.17 3.79 -5.10
CA VAL A 184 -1.18 2.82 -4.70
C VAL A 184 -0.96 1.55 -5.51
N PRO A 185 -0.82 0.38 -4.86
CA PRO A 185 -0.74 -0.90 -5.56
C PRO A 185 -1.88 -1.01 -6.56
N VAL A 186 -1.58 -1.49 -7.78
CA VAL A 186 -2.57 -1.79 -8.81
C VAL A 186 -3.23 -0.55 -9.47
N ILE A 187 -3.22 0.62 -8.81
CA ILE A 187 -3.86 1.86 -9.28
C ILE A 187 -2.84 2.86 -9.85
N GLY A 188 -1.61 2.87 -9.33
CA GLY A 188 -0.53 3.76 -9.77
C GLY A 188 -0.35 4.96 -8.83
N LYS A 189 0.24 6.05 -9.35
CA LYS A 189 0.57 7.25 -8.56
C LYS A 189 -0.67 8.12 -8.33
N SER A 190 -0.90 8.54 -7.09
CA SER A 190 -1.94 9.49 -6.70
C SER A 190 -1.35 10.57 -5.80
N LEU A 191 -1.68 11.83 -6.07
CA LEU A 191 -1.38 12.93 -5.16
C LEU A 191 -2.53 13.05 -4.15
N ILE A 192 -2.21 13.10 -2.87
CA ILE A 192 -3.18 13.00 -1.77
C ILE A 192 -2.94 14.14 -0.80
N HIS A 193 -4.02 14.63 -0.19
CA HIS A 193 -3.94 15.61 0.88
C HIS A 193 -3.87 14.86 2.21
N VAL A 194 -2.87 15.19 3.03
CA VAL A 194 -2.61 14.56 4.33
C VAL A 194 -2.64 15.63 5.41
N ILE A 195 -3.31 15.32 6.52
CA ILE A 195 -3.30 16.14 7.72
C ILE A 195 -2.75 15.29 8.86
N GLU A 196 -1.67 15.73 9.49
CA GLU A 196 -1.14 15.09 10.70
C GLU A 196 -1.42 15.93 11.92
N TYR A 197 -1.92 15.28 12.97
CA TYR A 197 -2.10 15.86 14.29
C TYR A 197 -0.95 15.42 15.17
N GLN A 198 -0.19 16.36 15.70
CA GLN A 198 0.91 16.09 16.63
C GLN A 198 0.53 16.58 18.02
N ARG A 199 0.45 15.65 18.97
CA ARG A 199 0.05 15.93 20.36
C ARG A 199 1.22 15.68 21.31
N VAL A 200 1.65 16.72 22.01
CA VAL A 200 2.72 16.65 23.01
C VAL A 200 2.13 16.49 24.40
N PHE A 201 2.60 15.47 25.12
CA PHE A 201 2.21 15.15 26.49
C PHE A 201 3.43 15.22 27.41
N GLU A 202 3.27 15.85 28.57
CA GLU A 202 4.25 15.76 29.65
C GLU A 202 4.18 14.36 30.27
N LEU A 203 5.33 13.72 30.45
CA LEU A 203 5.43 12.39 31.04
C LEU A 203 6.42 12.43 32.21
N GLU A 204 6.34 11.43 33.09
CA GLU A 204 7.31 11.34 34.18
C GLU A 204 8.73 11.15 33.62
N GLY A 205 9.62 12.09 33.89
CA GLY A 205 11.01 12.06 33.42
C GLY A 205 11.19 12.34 31.93
N GLY A 206 10.21 12.91 31.24
CA GLY A 206 10.29 13.12 29.80
C GLY A 206 9.05 13.76 29.17
N PHE A 207 8.94 13.64 27.85
CA PHE A 207 7.72 14.00 27.12
C PHE A 207 7.49 13.01 25.99
N GLY A 208 6.23 12.90 25.56
CA GLY A 208 5.80 12.06 24.45
C GLY A 208 5.12 12.87 23.36
N ILE A 209 5.30 12.48 22.11
CA ILE A 209 4.55 13.03 20.97
C ILE A 209 3.76 11.90 20.33
N HIS A 210 2.45 12.04 20.28
CA HIS A 210 1.56 11.14 19.55
C HIS A 210 1.19 11.80 18.21
N ILE A 211 1.51 11.12 17.12
CA ILE A 211 1.29 11.58 15.76
C ILE A 211 0.22 10.70 15.11
N ILE A 212 -0.83 11.34 14.64
CA ILE A 212 -1.99 10.72 13.99
C ILE A 212 -2.09 11.29 12.59
N SER A 213 -2.03 10.44 11.56
CA SER A 213 -2.13 10.88 10.16
C SER A 213 -3.52 10.58 9.59
N ASP A 214 -4.25 11.63 9.21
CA ASP A 214 -5.43 11.53 8.35
C ASP A 214 -4.98 11.45 6.88
N LEU A 215 -5.13 10.27 6.29
CA LEU A 215 -4.78 9.98 4.89
C LEU A 215 -5.88 10.38 3.90
N GLY A 216 -6.89 11.13 4.34
CA GLY A 216 -8.00 11.63 3.54
C GLY A 216 -8.75 10.52 2.81
N LYS A 217 -9.01 10.71 1.51
CA LYS A 217 -9.74 9.75 0.66
C LYS A 217 -8.86 8.81 -0.13
N THR A 218 -7.71 8.46 0.42
CA THR A 218 -6.86 7.48 -0.25
C THR A 218 -7.50 6.10 -0.30
N PRO A 219 -7.18 5.30 -1.33
CA PRO A 219 -7.57 3.90 -1.34
C PRO A 219 -7.17 3.23 -0.02
N TYR A 220 -8.14 2.60 0.64
CA TYR A 220 -7.99 1.92 1.93
C TYR A 220 -7.76 2.83 3.15
N ALA A 221 -7.89 4.16 3.03
CA ALA A 221 -7.81 5.07 4.18
C ALA A 221 -8.86 4.79 5.26
N ASP A 222 -9.97 4.18 4.87
CA ASP A 222 -11.05 3.74 5.75
C ASP A 222 -10.78 2.38 6.43
N CYS A 223 -9.71 1.70 6.03
CA CYS A 223 -9.37 0.38 6.52
C CYS A 223 -8.39 0.44 7.70
N PHE A 224 -7.58 1.49 7.81
CA PHE A 224 -6.52 1.56 8.83
C PHE A 224 -6.12 2.99 9.18
N ASP A 225 -5.61 3.16 10.40
CA ASP A 225 -4.98 4.39 10.87
C ASP A 225 -3.54 4.09 11.33
N PRO A 226 -2.52 4.75 10.76
CA PRO A 226 -1.16 4.66 11.27
C PRO A 226 -0.97 5.63 12.44
N PHE A 227 -0.51 5.10 13.57
CA PHE A 227 -0.09 5.88 14.73
C PHE A 227 1.40 5.80 14.91
N VAL A 228 2.01 6.94 15.26
CA VAL A 228 3.43 7.01 15.63
C VAL A 228 3.56 7.67 17.00
N GLN A 229 4.38 7.09 17.86
CA GLN A 229 4.74 7.65 19.16
C GLN A 229 6.24 7.89 19.25
N LEU A 230 6.60 9.13 19.56
CA LEU A 230 7.95 9.51 19.92
C LEU A 230 7.97 9.69 21.44
N TYR A 231 8.97 9.11 22.09
CA TYR A 231 9.19 9.23 23.52
C TYR A 231 10.60 9.75 23.76
N PHE A 232 10.72 10.79 24.57
CA PHE A 232 11.98 11.43 24.94
C PHE A 232 12.12 11.39 26.46
N ALA A 233 13.12 10.68 26.97
CA ALA A 233 13.39 10.57 28.40
C ALA A 233 14.68 11.30 28.78
N ASP A 234 14.63 12.05 29.88
CA ASP A 234 15.78 12.72 30.47
C ASP A 234 16.76 11.70 31.07
N LYS A 235 18.04 11.83 30.71
CA LYS A 235 19.17 11.08 31.29
C LYS A 235 20.24 12.02 31.82
N GLY A 236 19.87 13.26 32.18
CA GLY A 236 20.77 14.32 32.64
C GLY A 236 21.40 15.05 31.47
N ASP A 237 22.63 14.70 31.11
CA ASP A 237 23.36 15.36 30.01
C ASP A 237 22.98 14.82 28.62
N SER A 238 22.13 13.80 28.56
CA SER A 238 21.68 13.15 27.32
C SER A 238 20.17 12.86 27.37
N THR A 239 19.60 12.56 26.21
CA THR A 239 18.18 12.24 26.05
C THR A 239 18.04 10.90 25.36
N GLU A 240 17.27 9.97 25.94
CA GLU A 240 16.90 8.73 25.26
C GLU A 240 15.67 8.98 24.38
N MET A 241 15.77 8.70 23.09
CA MET A 241 14.68 8.82 22.13
C MET A 241 14.25 7.44 21.65
N THR A 242 12.96 7.15 21.78
CA THR A 242 12.33 5.96 21.20
C THR A 242 11.23 6.39 20.25
N VAL A 243 11.23 5.84 19.03
CA VAL A 243 10.16 6.02 18.06
C VAL A 243 9.51 4.65 17.82
N SER A 244 8.20 4.58 17.99
CA SER A 244 7.41 3.38 17.73
C SER A 244 6.19 3.70 16.87
N MET A 245 5.71 2.70 16.13
CA MET A 245 4.49 2.83 15.34
C MET A 245 3.57 1.62 15.52
N GLU A 246 2.29 1.83 15.25
CA GLU A 246 1.27 0.79 15.15
C GLU A 246 0.32 1.13 14.00
N ILE A 247 -0.11 0.12 13.26
CA ILE A 247 -1.17 0.25 12.25
C ILE A 247 -2.42 -0.38 12.87
N VAL A 248 -3.41 0.45 13.16
CA VAL A 248 -4.69 -0.01 13.72
C VAL A 248 -5.65 -0.27 12.58
N TRP A 249 -6.20 -1.49 12.52
CA TRP A 249 -7.07 -1.94 11.44
C TRP A 249 -8.54 -1.84 11.83
N SER A 250 -9.31 -1.06 11.07
CA SER A 250 -10.77 -0.98 11.14
C SER A 250 -11.43 -2.08 10.30
N SER A 251 -10.80 -2.44 9.18
CA SER A 251 -11.20 -3.58 8.35
C SER A 251 -9.98 -4.15 7.61
N GLU A 252 -10.03 -5.42 7.18
CA GLU A 252 -8.88 -6.08 6.55
C GLU A 252 -8.96 -6.03 5.02
N PRO A 253 -8.19 -5.18 4.33
CA PRO A 253 -8.14 -5.18 2.88
C PRO A 253 -7.29 -6.34 2.36
N PHE A 254 -7.53 -6.75 1.11
CA PHE A 254 -6.75 -7.84 0.49
C PHE A 254 -5.25 -7.51 0.33
N VAL A 255 -4.91 -6.21 0.30
CA VAL A 255 -3.53 -5.71 0.25
C VAL A 255 -2.94 -5.41 1.63
N LYS A 256 -3.55 -5.89 2.72
CA LYS A 256 -3.11 -5.63 4.11
C LYS A 256 -1.60 -5.77 4.28
N SER A 257 -1.03 -6.91 3.89
CA SER A 257 0.42 -7.16 4.02
C SER A 257 1.28 -6.20 3.17
N ILE A 258 0.79 -5.74 2.02
CA ILE A 258 1.50 -4.75 1.20
C ILE A 258 1.46 -3.38 1.89
N ILE A 259 0.30 -2.98 2.40
CA ILE A 259 0.12 -1.74 3.15
C ILE A 259 1.01 -1.75 4.39
N GLU A 260 1.00 -2.82 5.20
CA GLU A 260 1.84 -2.94 6.39
C GLU A 260 3.32 -2.77 6.03
N ASN A 261 3.82 -3.54 5.08
CA ASN A 261 5.23 -3.48 4.70
C ASN A 261 5.63 -2.10 4.15
N GLN A 262 4.85 -1.52 3.23
CA GLN A 262 5.17 -0.22 2.64
C GLN A 262 5.08 0.91 3.66
N THR A 263 4.05 0.90 4.50
CA THR A 263 3.84 1.91 5.54
C THR A 263 4.95 1.84 6.58
N THR A 264 5.26 0.64 7.10
CA THR A 264 6.35 0.46 8.07
C THR A 264 7.70 0.84 7.49
N SER A 265 8.02 0.44 6.25
CA SER A 265 9.29 0.84 5.61
C SER A 265 9.39 2.35 5.40
N ALA A 266 8.32 3.00 4.92
CA ALA A 266 8.31 4.43 4.68
C ALA A 266 8.43 5.24 5.98
N ILE A 267 7.67 4.85 7.01
CA ILE A 267 7.72 5.51 8.33
C ILE A 267 9.07 5.25 9.00
N LYS A 268 9.64 4.03 8.91
CA LYS A 268 10.99 3.75 9.43
C LYS A 268 12.03 4.66 8.78
N ALA A 269 12.04 4.76 7.45
CA ALA A 269 12.99 5.62 6.73
C ALA A 269 12.85 7.10 7.15
N LEU A 270 11.61 7.58 7.28
CA LEU A 270 11.30 8.93 7.75
C LEU A 270 11.90 9.21 9.13
N TYR A 271 11.68 8.34 10.11
CA TYR A 271 12.13 8.58 11.48
C TYR A 271 13.61 8.27 11.72
N VAL A 272 14.24 7.42 10.90
CA VAL A 272 15.70 7.31 10.85
C VAL A 272 16.30 8.64 10.37
N GLN A 273 15.71 9.25 9.34
CA GLN A 273 16.14 10.56 8.85
C GLN A 273 15.89 11.67 9.89
N PHE A 274 14.73 11.67 10.55
CA PHE A 274 14.44 12.56 11.68
C PHE A 274 15.53 12.51 12.76
N ASN A 275 15.96 11.30 13.17
CA ASN A 275 17.02 11.13 14.15
C ASN A 275 18.35 11.73 13.68
N LYS A 276 18.71 11.56 12.39
CA LYS A 276 19.92 12.13 11.81
C LYS A 276 19.86 13.66 11.79
N ASP A 277 18.74 14.23 11.36
CA ASP A 277 18.56 15.68 11.25
C ASP A 277 18.51 16.35 12.63
N LEU A 278 17.88 15.72 13.61
CA LEU A 278 17.88 16.17 15.01
C LEU A 278 19.31 16.22 15.57
N ASN A 279 20.10 15.16 15.40
CA ASN A 279 21.49 15.15 15.85
C ASN A 279 22.35 16.21 15.14
N LYS A 280 22.12 16.41 13.84
CA LYS A 280 22.80 17.44 13.04
C LYS A 280 22.49 18.84 13.54
N GLN A 281 21.22 19.17 13.81
CA GLN A 281 20.81 20.48 14.35
C GLN A 281 21.36 20.70 15.77
N LEU A 282 21.56 19.64 16.54
CA LEU A 282 22.19 19.70 17.86
C LEU A 282 23.70 19.93 17.81
N GLY A 283 24.32 19.85 16.63
CA GLY A 283 25.75 20.02 16.41
C GLY A 283 26.58 18.76 16.64
N ALA A 284 25.95 17.58 16.65
CA ALA A 284 26.68 16.33 16.71
C ALA A 284 27.26 16.00 15.33
N ASP A 285 28.54 15.62 15.29
CA ASP A 285 29.13 14.95 14.13
C ASP A 285 28.46 13.58 14.02
N VAL A 286 27.47 13.46 13.12
CA VAL A 286 26.81 12.19 12.84
C VAL A 286 27.83 11.29 12.15
N ALA A 287 28.61 10.53 12.94
CA ALA A 287 29.27 9.35 12.42
C ALA A 287 28.15 8.44 11.90
N GLU A 288 28.13 8.17 10.59
CA GLU A 288 27.21 7.22 9.98
C GLU A 288 27.25 5.92 10.78
N ASN A 289 26.18 5.63 11.52
CA ASN A 289 26.10 4.42 12.31
C ASN A 289 25.75 3.29 11.32
N PRO A 290 26.67 2.33 11.05
CA PRO A 290 26.49 1.35 9.97
C PRO A 290 25.25 0.44 10.18
N ALA A 291 24.70 0.38 11.40
CA ALA A 291 23.48 -0.36 11.71
C ALA A 291 22.22 0.26 11.08
N ASP A 292 22.15 1.60 10.95
CA ASP A 292 20.97 2.28 10.38
C ASP A 292 20.93 2.16 8.85
N GLU A 293 22.08 2.05 8.20
CA GLU A 293 22.19 1.77 6.76
C GLU A 293 22.02 0.29 6.43
N GLU A 294 22.51 -0.63 7.27
CA GLU A 294 22.32 -2.07 7.07
C GLU A 294 20.85 -2.45 7.10
N ASP A 295 20.03 -1.85 7.97
CA ASP A 295 18.62 -2.20 8.09
C ASP A 295 17.74 -1.63 6.95
N ALA A 296 18.03 -0.41 6.51
CA ALA A 296 17.38 0.20 5.35
C ALA A 296 17.76 -0.53 4.05
N ASN A 297 19.05 -0.82 3.86
CA ASN A 297 19.53 -1.63 2.73
C ASN A 297 19.10 -3.10 2.84
N ALA A 298 18.94 -3.66 4.04
CA ALA A 298 18.45 -5.03 4.21
C ALA A 298 16.98 -5.16 3.82
N GLY A 299 16.14 -4.15 4.05
CA GLY A 299 14.76 -4.10 3.58
C GLY A 299 14.69 -4.11 2.05
N GLU A 300 15.42 -3.22 1.39
CA GLU A 300 15.52 -3.17 -0.07
C GLU A 300 16.17 -4.44 -0.66
N SER A 301 17.22 -4.96 -0.01
CA SER A 301 17.92 -6.20 -0.39
C SER A 301 17.03 -7.43 -0.23
N LYS A 302 16.21 -7.52 0.82
CA LYS A 302 15.24 -8.60 1.00
C LYS A 302 14.18 -8.55 -0.09
N LEU A 303 13.64 -7.37 -0.41
CA LEU A 303 12.67 -7.19 -1.51
C LEU A 303 13.29 -7.51 -2.89
N ALA A 304 14.54 -7.12 -3.13
CA ALA A 304 15.28 -7.47 -4.33
C ALA A 304 15.56 -8.98 -4.43
N LYS A 305 15.98 -9.62 -3.33
CA LYS A 305 16.17 -11.08 -3.24
C LYS A 305 14.88 -11.84 -3.47
N VAL A 306 13.76 -11.38 -2.89
CA VAL A 306 12.44 -11.97 -3.09
C VAL A 306 12.04 -11.85 -4.57
N LYS A 307 12.21 -10.69 -5.21
CA LYS A 307 11.96 -10.52 -6.65
C LYS A 307 12.82 -11.47 -7.51
N ILE A 308 14.09 -11.67 -7.16
CA ILE A 308 14.99 -12.60 -7.85
C ILE A 308 14.53 -14.05 -7.67
N ILE A 309 14.13 -14.46 -6.46
CA ILE A 309 13.60 -15.80 -6.18
C ILE A 309 12.31 -16.05 -6.97
N TYR A 310 11.39 -15.08 -7.01
CA TYR A 310 10.17 -15.19 -7.82
C TYR A 310 10.48 -15.35 -9.30
N LYS A 311 11.43 -14.57 -9.85
CA LYS A 311 11.89 -14.73 -11.24
C LYS A 311 12.42 -16.15 -11.49
N PHE A 312 13.22 -16.70 -10.57
CA PHE A 312 13.73 -18.08 -10.66
C PHE A 312 12.64 -19.16 -10.60
N VAL A 313 11.67 -19.01 -9.70
CA VAL A 313 10.55 -19.97 -9.57
C VAL A 313 9.69 -19.98 -10.83
N ILE A 314 9.41 -18.82 -11.41
CA ILE A 314 8.66 -18.69 -12.67
C ILE A 314 9.42 -19.35 -13.83
N ILE A 315 10.73 -19.14 -13.91
CA ILE A 315 11.59 -19.78 -14.93
C ILE A 315 11.56 -21.30 -14.76
N LEU A 316 11.74 -21.81 -13.54
CA LEU A 316 11.76 -23.23 -13.25
C LEU A 316 10.41 -23.89 -13.59
N LEU A 317 9.29 -23.27 -13.20
CA LEU A 317 7.95 -23.73 -13.54
C LEU A 317 7.73 -23.75 -15.05
N SER A 318 8.21 -22.74 -15.77
CA SER A 318 8.11 -22.67 -17.23
C SER A 318 8.88 -23.81 -17.91
N ILE A 319 10.07 -24.15 -17.41
CA ILE A 319 10.88 -25.28 -17.89
C ILE A 319 10.17 -26.62 -17.61
N ILE A 320 9.64 -26.81 -16.40
CA ILE A 320 8.90 -28.03 -16.05
C ILE A 320 7.67 -28.19 -16.96
N LEU A 321 6.92 -27.12 -17.19
CA LEU A 321 5.75 -27.14 -18.05
C LEU A 321 6.12 -27.48 -19.51
N LEU A 322 7.26 -26.97 -19.98
CA LEU A 322 7.83 -27.30 -21.28
C LEU A 322 8.16 -28.79 -21.41
N LEU A 323 8.83 -29.36 -20.40
CA LEU A 323 9.22 -30.77 -20.37
C LEU A 323 7.99 -31.68 -20.33
N LEU A 324 6.98 -31.31 -19.54
CA LEU A 324 5.71 -32.03 -19.50
C LEU A 324 4.96 -31.96 -20.84
N PHE A 325 4.97 -30.80 -21.49
CA PHE A 325 4.36 -30.62 -22.81
C PHE A 325 5.09 -31.46 -23.89
N VAL A 326 6.42 -31.44 -23.89
CA VAL A 326 7.24 -32.27 -24.79
C VAL A 326 6.98 -33.76 -24.55
N ASN A 327 6.99 -34.22 -23.30
CA ASN A 327 6.75 -35.62 -22.98
C ASN A 327 5.32 -36.07 -23.36
N ARG A 328 4.33 -35.18 -23.26
CA ARG A 328 2.94 -35.49 -23.59
C ARG A 328 2.63 -35.43 -25.08
N CYS A 329 3.26 -34.52 -25.83
CA CYS A 329 2.98 -34.32 -27.25
C CYS A 329 3.89 -35.12 -28.20
N TRP A 330 4.87 -35.85 -27.67
CA TRP A 330 5.90 -36.48 -28.49
C TRP A 330 6.03 -37.99 -28.19
N PRO A 331 5.06 -38.81 -28.63
CA PRO A 331 5.22 -40.25 -28.65
C PRO A 331 6.28 -40.65 -29.69
N ASP A 332 6.97 -41.77 -29.44
CA ASP A 332 8.25 -42.20 -30.04
C ASP A 332 8.40 -42.22 -31.59
N ASN A 333 7.35 -41.93 -32.37
CA ASN A 333 7.32 -42.21 -33.82
C ASN A 333 7.21 -41.00 -34.77
N GLY A 334 7.55 -39.76 -34.36
CA GLY A 334 7.38 -38.56 -35.21
C GLY A 334 8.54 -37.56 -35.22
N ILE A 335 9.63 -37.83 -35.95
CA ILE A 335 10.92 -37.12 -35.81
C ILE A 335 11.12 -35.89 -36.74
N LYS A 336 10.29 -35.65 -37.76
CA LYS A 336 10.57 -34.57 -38.75
C LYS A 336 9.79 -33.26 -38.57
N LEU A 337 8.51 -33.30 -38.23
CA LEU A 337 7.69 -32.07 -38.00
C LEU A 337 8.06 -31.37 -36.67
N SER A 338 8.72 -32.11 -35.79
CA SER A 338 8.87 -31.76 -34.39
C SER A 338 10.14 -30.95 -34.07
N LYS A 339 11.17 -30.99 -34.92
CA LYS A 339 12.38 -30.16 -34.76
C LYS A 339 12.11 -28.67 -35.00
N ALA A 340 11.28 -28.34 -36.00
CA ALA A 340 10.93 -26.95 -36.29
C ALA A 340 10.01 -26.34 -35.21
N LEU A 341 9.07 -27.13 -34.68
CA LEU A 341 8.24 -26.72 -33.55
C LEU A 341 9.06 -26.59 -32.26
N PHE A 342 10.00 -27.49 -32.01
CA PHE A 342 10.91 -27.40 -30.86
C PHE A 342 11.82 -26.17 -30.94
N ALA A 343 12.37 -25.84 -32.12
CA ALA A 343 13.16 -24.64 -32.31
C ALA A 343 12.34 -23.36 -32.06
N LYS A 344 11.08 -23.31 -32.50
CA LYS A 344 10.17 -22.17 -32.25
C LYS A 344 9.78 -22.07 -30.77
N LEU A 345 9.52 -23.20 -30.12
CA LEU A 345 9.20 -23.27 -28.70
C LEU A 345 10.41 -22.85 -27.84
N LEU A 346 11.61 -23.33 -28.18
CA LEU A 346 12.85 -22.93 -27.51
C LEU A 346 13.14 -21.44 -27.69
N ALA A 347 12.96 -20.90 -28.89
CA ALA A 347 13.08 -19.46 -29.15
C ALA A 347 12.07 -18.64 -28.34
N PHE A 348 10.83 -19.12 -28.19
CA PHE A 348 9.81 -18.48 -27.35
C PHE A 348 10.16 -18.52 -25.86
N VAL A 349 10.70 -19.63 -25.36
CA VAL A 349 11.18 -19.74 -23.96
C VAL A 349 12.36 -18.82 -23.71
N ILE A 350 13.33 -18.74 -24.64
CA ILE A 350 14.45 -17.80 -24.56
C ILE A 350 13.95 -16.36 -24.57
N PHE A 351 12.94 -16.05 -25.40
CA PHE A 351 12.33 -14.73 -25.44
C PHE A 351 11.64 -14.34 -24.12
N ILE A 352 10.88 -15.26 -23.50
CA ILE A 352 10.30 -15.04 -22.17
C ILE A 352 11.39 -14.90 -21.09
N LEU A 353 12.45 -15.68 -21.17
CA LEU A 353 13.62 -15.57 -20.27
C LEU A 353 14.27 -14.19 -20.36
N VAL A 354 14.47 -13.66 -21.57
CA VAL A 354 15.04 -12.32 -21.78
C VAL A 354 14.10 -11.22 -21.26
N LEU A 355 12.79 -11.34 -21.51
CA LEU A 355 11.77 -10.41 -20.99
C LEU A 355 11.68 -10.39 -19.46
N LEU A 356 11.97 -11.51 -18.80
CA LEU A 356 12.01 -11.60 -17.34
C LEU A 356 13.35 -11.12 -16.75
N LEU A 357 14.41 -11.06 -17.55
CA LEU A 357 15.75 -10.62 -17.16
C LEU A 357 15.96 -9.11 -17.32
N MET A 358 15.29 -8.48 -18.28
CA MET A 358 15.08 -7.02 -18.30
C MET A 358 14.15 -6.59 -17.17
#